data_AF-A0A2N8PAM3-F1
#
_entry.id   AF-A0A2N8PAM3-F1
#
_cell.length_a   1.000
_cell.length_b   1.000
_cell.length_c   1.000
_cell.angle_alpha   90.00
_cell.angle_beta   90.00
_cell.angle_gamma   90.00
#
_symmetry.space_group_name_H-M   'P 1'
#
loop_
_entity.id
_entity.type
_entity.pdbx_description
1 polymer ?
#
loop_
_entity_poly.entity_id
_entity_poly.type
_entity_poly.pdbx_seq_one_letter_code
_entity_poly.pdbx_strand_id
1 'polypeptide(L)'
;MDRSSSPPRYVAAVLAAGVLMATAACTGGGPSGSATKSASPSAQLTGGQAEASLISPSALGAQWNPAAGGGTGRQDALLRSKANKANCQTLLERLRSGNLIGATPTAKATEAFTEPSRNARMTYQVAAFSQADAVKGMAWLKTLPNVCDGFTAVDPSGNKAIAQVVQTSLPKAGDDRFGVRMSMVTTVQGLKTTLALEAAAARIGPNAISVTNGGLGGAGHADTQQAIQSGAQRLQKVLAGQTPQG
;
A
#
# COMPACT_ATOMS: atom_id res chain seq x y z
N MET A 1 -42.02 -14.86 -43.91
CA MET A 1 -41.04 -15.06 -44.99
C MET A 1 -40.52 -13.68 -45.37
N ASP A 2 -39.22 -13.43 -45.25
CA ASP A 2 -38.43 -12.80 -46.31
C ASP A 2 -36.93 -12.92 -46.02
N ARG A 3 -36.20 -13.22 -47.08
CA ARG A 3 -34.80 -13.68 -47.14
C ARG A 3 -33.87 -12.52 -47.49
N SER A 4 -32.58 -12.77 -47.22
CA SER A 4 -31.41 -12.29 -47.99
C SER A 4 -31.01 -10.83 -47.80
N SER A 5 -29.74 -10.41 -47.83
CA SER A 5 -28.48 -11.02 -48.29
C SER A 5 -27.30 -10.27 -47.66
N SER A 6 -26.19 -10.96 -47.37
CA SER A 6 -24.86 -10.35 -47.31
C SER A 6 -24.17 -10.44 -48.68
N PRO A 7 -23.26 -9.51 -49.01
CA PRO A 7 -21.94 -9.93 -49.50
C PRO A 7 -20.75 -9.07 -48.99
N PRO A 8 -19.49 -9.46 -49.29
CA PRO A 8 -18.36 -9.33 -48.38
C PRO A 8 -17.13 -8.58 -48.95
N ARG A 9 -16.02 -8.63 -48.17
CA ARG A 9 -14.58 -8.55 -48.53
C ARG A 9 -13.96 -7.18 -48.83
N TYR A 10 -12.93 -6.84 -48.06
CA TYR A 10 -11.65 -6.43 -48.62
C TYR A 10 -10.49 -7.13 -47.89
N VAL A 11 -9.61 -7.71 -48.71
CA VAL A 11 -8.33 -8.34 -48.39
C VAL A 11 -7.25 -7.30 -48.67
N ALA A 12 -6.25 -7.16 -47.80
CA ALA A 12 -4.92 -6.72 -48.22
C ALA A 12 -3.87 -7.25 -47.22
N ALA A 13 -3.17 -8.29 -47.65
CA ALA A 13 -1.92 -8.75 -47.07
C ALA A 13 -0.77 -7.87 -47.57
N VAL A 14 0.19 -7.54 -46.70
CA VAL A 14 1.52 -7.11 -47.13
C VAL A 14 2.55 -7.95 -46.37
N LEU A 15 3.17 -8.87 -47.11
CA LEU A 15 4.41 -9.53 -46.73
C LEU A 15 5.57 -8.55 -46.88
N ALA A 16 6.50 -8.54 -45.92
CA ALA A 16 7.86 -8.09 -46.16
C ALA A 16 8.82 -9.10 -45.54
N ALA A 17 9.44 -9.90 -46.41
CA ALA A 17 10.58 -10.74 -46.10
C ALA A 17 11.86 -9.89 -46.16
N GLY A 18 12.72 -10.02 -45.14
CA GLY A 18 14.09 -9.50 -45.14
C GLY A 18 14.99 -10.55 -44.49
N VAL A 19 15.98 -11.02 -45.24
CA VAL A 19 16.81 -12.19 -44.94
C VAL A 19 18.31 -11.81 -45.02
N LEU A 20 19.14 -12.50 -44.22
CA LEU A 20 20.62 -12.60 -44.17
C LEU A 20 21.37 -11.49 -43.41
N MET A 21 22.02 -11.75 -42.27
CA MET A 21 23.16 -12.64 -41.88
C MET A 21 24.43 -11.80 -41.72
N ALA A 22 24.89 -11.65 -40.48
CA ALA A 22 26.26 -11.28 -40.16
C ALA A 22 26.78 -12.25 -39.09
N THR A 23 27.60 -13.20 -39.53
CA THR A 23 28.39 -14.09 -38.66
C THR A 23 29.66 -13.37 -38.24
N ALA A 24 29.78 -13.06 -36.94
CA ALA A 24 31.07 -12.75 -36.32
C ALA A 24 31.29 -13.76 -35.18
N ALA A 25 32.18 -14.71 -35.44
CA ALA A 25 32.71 -15.62 -34.44
C ALA A 25 33.79 -14.89 -33.63
N CYS A 26 33.57 -14.71 -32.34
CA CYS A 26 34.63 -14.48 -31.37
C CYS A 26 34.54 -15.56 -30.29
N THR A 27 35.51 -16.45 -30.34
CA THR A 27 35.77 -17.52 -29.38
C THR A 27 36.37 -16.94 -28.10
N GLY A 28 35.90 -17.43 -26.95
CA GLY A 28 36.69 -17.46 -25.72
C GLY A 28 36.23 -16.50 -24.62
N GLY A 29 35.61 -17.06 -23.58
CA GLY A 29 35.44 -16.37 -22.31
C GLY A 29 34.28 -16.89 -21.48
N GLY A 30 34.46 -18.08 -20.89
CA GLY A 30 33.84 -18.62 -19.66
C GLY A 30 32.35 -18.35 -19.35
N PRO A 31 31.58 -19.36 -18.90
CA PRO A 31 30.30 -19.08 -18.27
C PRO A 31 30.58 -18.29 -16.99
N SER A 32 30.39 -16.96 -17.04
CA SER A 32 30.06 -16.18 -15.86
C SER A 32 28.76 -16.75 -15.35
N GLY A 33 28.87 -17.69 -14.40
CA GLY A 33 27.75 -18.08 -13.58
C GLY A 33 27.21 -16.81 -12.96
N SER A 34 26.07 -16.36 -13.46
CA SER A 34 25.19 -15.48 -12.71
C SER A 34 24.86 -16.23 -11.44
N ALA A 35 25.66 -16.01 -10.39
CA ALA A 35 25.32 -16.42 -9.05
C ALA A 35 23.99 -15.73 -8.76
N THR A 36 22.91 -16.48 -8.86
CA THR A 36 21.64 -16.15 -8.23
C THR A 36 21.99 -15.93 -6.76
N LYS A 37 22.23 -14.68 -6.37
CA LYS A 37 22.39 -14.29 -4.97
C LYS A 37 21.13 -14.80 -4.29
N SER A 38 21.25 -15.91 -3.58
CA SER A 38 20.17 -16.44 -2.77
C SER A 38 19.84 -15.34 -1.77
N ALA A 39 18.67 -14.73 -1.96
CA ALA A 39 18.22 -13.63 -1.13
C ALA A 39 18.18 -14.13 0.31
N SER A 40 19.06 -13.58 1.15
CA SER A 40 19.06 -13.95 2.56
C SER A 40 17.74 -13.46 3.17
N PRO A 41 17.01 -14.27 3.95
CA PRO A 41 15.76 -13.87 4.61
C PRO A 41 15.89 -12.60 5.49
N SER A 42 17.12 -12.20 5.78
CA SER A 42 17.52 -11.06 6.61
C SER A 42 17.87 -9.80 5.82
N ALA A 43 17.78 -9.80 4.49
CA ALA A 43 18.20 -8.66 3.68
C ALA A 43 17.27 -7.45 3.87
N GLN A 44 17.84 -6.32 4.29
CA GLN A 44 17.16 -5.03 4.27
C GLN A 44 17.12 -4.48 2.85
N LEU A 45 16.03 -3.81 2.48
CA LEU A 45 15.93 -3.09 1.21
C LEU A 45 16.90 -1.92 1.16
N THR A 46 17.43 -1.65 -0.04
CA THR A 46 17.97 -0.33 -0.40
C THR A 46 16.83 0.64 -0.77
N GLY A 47 17.12 1.93 -0.89
CA GLY A 47 16.15 2.94 -1.36
C GLY A 47 15.53 2.57 -2.71
N GLY A 48 16.35 2.24 -3.72
CA GLY A 48 15.86 1.84 -5.04
C GLY A 48 15.05 0.53 -5.02
N GLN A 49 15.36 -0.40 -4.11
CA GLN A 49 14.53 -1.60 -3.94
C GLN A 49 13.18 -1.28 -3.28
N ALA A 50 13.13 -0.33 -2.35
CA ALA A 50 11.87 0.15 -1.78
C ALA A 50 11.00 0.80 -2.87
N GLU A 51 11.58 1.62 -3.74
CA GLU A 51 10.88 2.24 -4.89
C GLU A 51 10.37 1.18 -5.87
N ALA A 52 11.21 0.21 -6.25
CA ALA A 52 10.81 -0.88 -7.13
C ALA A 52 9.67 -1.76 -6.54
N SER A 53 9.51 -1.73 -5.22
CA SER A 53 8.47 -2.47 -4.49
C SER A 53 7.14 -1.71 -4.33
N LEU A 54 7.06 -0.45 -4.80
CA LEU A 54 5.82 0.32 -4.79
C LEU A 54 4.76 -0.32 -5.70
N ILE A 55 3.51 -0.32 -5.25
CA ILE A 55 2.38 -0.69 -6.10
C ILE A 55 1.99 0.48 -6.99
N SER A 56 1.41 0.17 -8.14
CA SER A 56 0.80 1.13 -9.08
C SER A 56 -0.72 1.15 -8.90
N PRO A 57 -1.44 2.16 -9.44
CA PRO A 57 -2.90 2.18 -9.40
C PRO A 57 -3.56 0.96 -10.07
N SER A 58 -2.92 0.37 -11.09
CA SER A 58 -3.40 -0.85 -11.75
C SER A 58 -3.51 -2.04 -10.79
N ALA A 59 -2.71 -2.07 -9.72
CA ALA A 59 -2.81 -3.09 -8.68
C ALA A 59 -4.05 -2.94 -7.79
N LEU A 60 -4.65 -1.75 -7.72
CA LEU A 60 -5.80 -1.42 -6.88
C LEU A 60 -7.12 -1.37 -7.65
N GLY A 61 -7.07 -1.06 -8.95
CA GLY A 61 -8.23 -0.94 -9.85
C GLY A 61 -8.39 0.46 -10.42
N ALA A 62 -9.18 0.57 -11.50
CA ALA A 62 -9.28 1.78 -12.34
C ALA A 62 -9.85 3.02 -11.62
N GLN A 63 -10.49 2.85 -10.45
CA GLN A 63 -11.01 3.95 -9.64
C GLN A 63 -9.91 4.76 -8.93
N TRP A 64 -8.72 4.19 -8.75
CA TRP A 64 -7.61 4.83 -8.04
C TRP A 64 -6.74 5.65 -9.00
N ASN A 65 -6.41 6.87 -8.58
CA ASN A 65 -5.55 7.78 -9.33
C ASN A 65 -4.31 8.13 -8.49
N PRO A 66 -3.12 8.31 -9.09
CA PRO A 66 -1.96 8.84 -8.40
C PRO A 66 -2.28 10.18 -7.73
N ALA A 67 -1.70 10.42 -6.55
CA ALA A 67 -1.92 11.64 -5.81
C ALA A 67 -0.61 12.20 -5.27
N ALA A 68 -0.37 13.50 -5.50
CA ALA A 68 0.75 14.20 -4.92
C ALA A 68 0.47 14.60 -3.45
N GLY A 69 1.54 14.85 -2.69
CA GLY A 69 1.49 15.49 -1.38
C GLY A 69 0.87 14.65 -0.25
N GLY A 70 0.60 15.31 0.89
CA GLY A 70 -0.11 14.71 2.02
C GLY A 70 -1.63 14.84 1.88
N GLY A 71 -2.39 14.16 2.75
CA GLY A 71 -3.82 14.43 2.89
C GLY A 71 -4.06 15.88 3.36
N THR A 72 -5.08 16.54 2.83
CA THR A 72 -5.45 17.91 3.21
C THR A 72 -6.90 17.95 3.72
N GLY A 73 -7.26 19.06 4.37
CA GLY A 73 -8.65 19.31 4.78
C GLY A 73 -9.10 18.51 6.01
N ARG A 74 -10.37 18.09 6.00
CA ARG A 74 -11.05 17.58 7.22
C ARG A 74 -10.51 16.24 7.70
N GLN A 75 -10.17 15.32 6.79
CA GLN A 75 -9.55 14.03 7.16
C GLN A 75 -8.23 14.24 7.91
N ASP A 76 -7.37 15.11 7.38
CA ASP A 76 -6.07 15.43 7.98
C ASP A 76 -6.20 16.22 9.29
N ALA A 77 -7.16 17.14 9.38
CA ALA A 77 -7.50 17.80 10.65
C ALA A 77 -7.95 16.80 11.73
N LEU A 78 -8.74 15.80 11.34
CA LEU A 78 -9.18 14.73 12.23
C LEU A 78 -8.01 13.83 12.67
N LEU A 79 -7.07 13.51 11.79
CA LEU A 79 -5.85 12.77 12.15
C LEU A 79 -4.87 13.57 13.03
N ARG A 80 -4.99 14.90 13.09
CA ARG A 80 -4.26 15.76 14.04
C ARG A 80 -4.92 15.86 15.42
N SER A 81 -6.05 15.20 15.64
CA SER A 81 -6.77 15.30 16.91
C SER A 81 -5.91 14.80 18.08
N LYS A 82 -6.09 15.43 19.25
CA LYS A 82 -5.46 15.00 20.50
C LYS A 82 -6.32 13.92 21.15
N ALA A 83 -5.86 12.68 21.15
CA ALA A 83 -6.53 11.55 21.79
C ALA A 83 -6.35 11.57 23.32
N ASN A 84 -7.35 11.06 24.05
CA ASN A 84 -7.30 10.93 25.50
C ASN A 84 -6.46 9.74 26.01
N LYS A 85 -6.03 8.85 25.12
CA LYS A 85 -5.19 7.68 25.42
C LYS A 85 -3.88 7.78 24.63
N ALA A 86 -2.73 7.59 25.29
CA ALA A 86 -1.40 7.74 24.67
C ALA A 86 -1.17 6.82 23.46
N ASN A 87 -1.54 5.53 23.57
CA ASN A 87 -1.40 4.59 22.44
C ASN A 87 -2.28 4.99 21.24
N CYS A 88 -3.46 5.57 21.49
CA CYS A 88 -4.35 6.02 20.41
C CYS A 88 -3.87 7.34 19.81
N GLN A 89 -3.19 8.20 20.59
CA GLN A 89 -2.46 9.36 20.08
C GLN A 89 -1.36 8.92 19.11
N THR A 90 -0.54 7.94 19.52
CA THR A 90 0.49 7.36 18.65
C THR A 90 -0.11 6.72 17.39
N LEU A 91 -1.27 6.07 17.49
CA LEU A 91 -1.98 5.55 16.31
C LEU A 91 -2.33 6.66 15.31
N LEU A 92 -2.93 7.76 15.76
CA LEU A 92 -3.28 8.89 14.89
C LEU A 92 -2.05 9.47 14.18
N GLU A 93 -0.93 9.59 14.88
CA GLU A 93 0.35 10.07 14.31
C GLU A 93 0.92 9.11 13.26
N ARG A 94 0.85 7.81 13.50
CA ARG A 94 1.30 6.78 12.55
C ARG A 94 0.41 6.71 11.32
N LEU A 95 -0.91 6.82 11.47
CA LEU A 95 -1.86 6.91 10.36
C LEU A 95 -1.58 8.15 9.50
N ARG A 96 -1.32 9.30 10.14
CA ARG A 96 -1.01 10.55 9.43
C ARG A 96 0.32 10.51 8.67
N SER A 97 1.34 9.88 9.27
CA SER A 97 2.67 9.79 8.67
C SER A 97 2.82 8.64 7.66
N GLY A 98 1.92 7.66 7.67
CA GLY A 98 2.04 6.42 6.90
C GLY A 98 3.02 5.39 7.49
N ASN A 99 3.77 5.75 8.55
CA ASN A 99 4.72 4.87 9.20
C ASN A 99 4.05 4.05 10.31
N LEU A 100 3.32 2.99 9.94
CA LEU A 100 2.60 2.15 10.89
C LEU A 100 3.52 1.33 11.82
N ILE A 101 4.71 0.98 11.36
CA ILE A 101 5.73 0.28 12.18
C ILE A 101 6.25 1.20 13.28
N GLY A 102 6.38 2.50 12.99
CA GLY A 102 6.66 3.57 13.95
C GLY A 102 8.13 3.76 14.33
N ALA A 103 9.00 2.82 14.00
CA ALA A 103 10.44 3.04 14.03
C ALA A 103 10.88 3.89 12.82
N THR A 104 12.03 4.53 12.89
CA THR A 104 12.58 5.25 11.73
C THR A 104 13.10 4.25 10.70
N PRO A 105 12.59 4.26 9.45
CA PRO A 105 13.11 3.37 8.42
C PRO A 105 14.56 3.70 8.05
N THR A 106 15.37 2.68 7.73
CA THR A 106 16.71 2.85 7.14
C THR A 106 16.63 3.12 5.63
N ALA A 107 15.60 2.58 4.98
CA ALA A 107 15.21 2.90 3.61
C ALA A 107 13.67 2.91 3.53
N LYS A 108 13.10 3.77 2.69
CA LYS A 108 11.67 3.80 2.45
C LYS A 108 11.32 4.37 1.08
N ALA A 109 10.15 3.99 0.59
CA ALA A 109 9.46 4.63 -0.51
C ALA A 109 7.97 4.71 -0.18
N THR A 110 7.31 5.77 -0.63
CA THR A 110 5.89 6.01 -0.35
C THR A 110 5.20 6.49 -1.61
N GLU A 111 4.00 5.97 -1.85
CA GLU A 111 3.08 6.44 -2.87
C GLU A 111 1.73 6.76 -2.25
N ALA A 112 0.97 7.61 -2.93
CA ALA A 112 -0.38 7.93 -2.54
C ALA A 112 -1.34 7.90 -3.71
N PHE A 113 -2.57 7.49 -3.42
CA PHE A 113 -3.64 7.37 -4.39
C PHE A 113 -4.91 8.02 -3.85
N THR A 114 -5.76 8.50 -4.75
CA THR A 114 -7.09 9.02 -4.41
C THR A 114 -8.16 8.35 -5.24
N GLU A 115 -9.31 8.16 -4.60
CA GLU A 115 -10.56 7.76 -5.24
C GLU A 115 -11.59 8.85 -4.98
N PRO A 116 -11.77 9.79 -5.92
CA PRO A 116 -12.58 10.99 -5.71
C PRO A 116 -14.05 10.69 -5.38
N SER A 117 -14.64 9.65 -5.98
CA SER A 117 -16.04 9.26 -5.77
C SER A 117 -16.37 8.89 -4.32
N ARG A 118 -15.40 8.34 -3.57
CA ARG A 118 -15.54 8.00 -2.15
C ARG A 118 -14.89 9.01 -1.22
N ASN A 119 -14.37 10.13 -1.73
CA ASN A 119 -13.53 11.05 -0.96
C ASN A 119 -12.45 10.29 -0.14
N ALA A 120 -11.85 9.28 -0.77
CA ALA A 120 -10.92 8.36 -0.13
C ALA A 120 -9.50 8.60 -0.61
N ARG A 121 -8.55 8.41 0.30
CA ARG A 121 -7.12 8.43 0.02
C ARG A 121 -6.47 7.15 0.53
N MET A 122 -5.55 6.63 -0.26
CA MET A 122 -4.64 5.57 0.16
C MET A 122 -3.23 6.12 0.23
N THR A 123 -2.50 5.79 1.28
CA THR A 123 -1.05 5.95 1.39
C THR A 123 -0.44 4.59 1.55
N TYR A 124 0.49 4.24 0.66
CA TYR A 124 1.19 2.97 0.62
C TYR A 124 2.68 3.22 0.83
N GLN A 125 3.29 2.54 1.80
CA GLN A 125 4.70 2.65 2.12
C GLN A 125 5.37 1.28 2.05
N VAL A 126 6.56 1.24 1.48
CA VAL A 126 7.53 0.15 1.66
C VAL A 126 8.70 0.68 2.45
N ALA A 127 9.15 -0.05 3.46
CA ALA A 127 10.22 0.40 4.34
C ALA A 127 11.07 -0.77 4.88
N ALA A 128 12.35 -0.50 5.12
CA ALA A 128 13.28 -1.38 5.81
C ALA A 128 13.54 -0.86 7.23
N PHE A 129 13.66 -1.78 8.18
CA PHE A 129 13.90 -1.51 9.60
C PHE A 129 14.95 -2.47 10.16
N SER A 130 15.39 -2.29 11.40
CA SER A 130 16.00 -3.41 12.12
C SER A 130 14.97 -4.53 12.31
N GLN A 131 15.42 -5.79 12.37
CA GLN A 131 14.52 -6.92 12.61
C GLN A 131 13.74 -6.75 13.92
N ALA A 132 14.41 -6.27 14.97
CA ALA A 132 13.81 -6.02 16.27
C ALA A 132 12.71 -4.95 16.21
N ASP A 133 12.95 -3.86 15.48
CA ASP A 133 11.97 -2.78 15.32
C ASP A 133 10.75 -3.21 14.49
N ALA A 134 10.97 -3.99 13.42
CA ALA A 134 9.88 -4.50 12.60
C ALA A 134 8.97 -5.44 13.43
N VAL A 135 9.56 -6.34 14.22
CA VAL A 135 8.81 -7.24 15.11
C VAL A 135 8.08 -6.47 16.20
N LYS A 136 8.76 -5.52 16.86
CA LYS A 136 8.18 -4.68 17.91
C LYS A 136 7.02 -3.83 17.38
N GLY A 137 7.16 -3.26 16.19
CA GLY A 137 6.11 -2.49 15.53
C GLY A 137 4.86 -3.32 15.23
N MET A 138 5.05 -4.53 14.68
CA MET A 138 3.93 -5.46 14.43
C MET A 138 3.25 -5.91 15.72
N ALA A 139 4.02 -6.21 16.77
CA ALA A 139 3.48 -6.56 18.08
C ALA A 139 2.66 -5.41 18.68
N TRP A 140 3.14 -4.17 18.58
CA TRP A 140 2.40 -2.99 19.04
C TRP A 140 1.08 -2.80 18.27
N LEU A 141 1.09 -2.94 16.94
CA LEU A 141 -0.13 -2.83 16.12
C LEU A 141 -1.21 -3.81 16.60
N LYS A 142 -0.83 -5.04 16.95
CA LYS A 142 -1.75 -6.10 17.44
C LYS A 142 -2.41 -5.77 18.78
N THR A 143 -1.86 -4.84 19.56
CA THR A 143 -2.48 -4.39 20.82
C THR A 143 -3.61 -3.40 20.61
N LEU A 144 -3.64 -2.73 19.45
CA LEU A 144 -4.51 -1.58 19.21
C LEU A 144 -6.01 -1.87 19.33
N PRO A 145 -6.56 -2.99 18.83
CA PRO A 145 -7.99 -3.25 19.00
C PRO A 145 -8.43 -3.36 20.46
N ASN A 146 -7.54 -3.73 21.37
CA ASN A 146 -7.86 -3.82 22.80
C ASN A 146 -7.65 -2.47 23.50
N VAL A 147 -6.59 -1.73 23.14
CA VAL A 147 -6.25 -0.47 23.82
C VAL A 147 -7.08 0.72 23.29
N CYS A 148 -7.43 0.68 22.01
CA CYS A 148 -8.16 1.72 21.28
C CYS A 148 -9.53 1.23 20.79
N ASP A 149 -10.12 0.22 21.45
CA ASP A 149 -11.49 -0.26 21.26
C ASP A 149 -12.56 0.84 21.35
N GLY A 150 -12.24 1.91 22.07
CA GLY A 150 -12.94 3.19 22.09
C GLY A 150 -12.04 4.28 22.69
N PHE A 151 -12.02 5.47 22.09
CA PHE A 151 -11.31 6.62 22.63
C PHE A 151 -11.96 7.93 22.19
N THR A 152 -11.68 9.02 22.90
CA THR A 152 -12.11 10.36 22.49
C THR A 152 -10.91 11.15 22.02
N ALA A 153 -11.11 11.99 21.02
CA ALA A 153 -10.10 12.93 20.56
C ALA A 153 -10.69 14.33 20.37
N VAL A 154 -9.84 15.35 20.38
CA VAL A 154 -10.23 16.74 20.14
C VAL A 154 -9.44 17.27 18.96
N ASP A 155 -10.11 17.71 17.91
CA ASP A 155 -9.46 18.26 16.72
C ASP A 155 -8.82 19.63 17.00
N PRO A 156 -7.94 20.16 16.12
CA PRO A 156 -7.30 21.47 16.34
C PRO A 156 -8.27 22.65 16.48
N SER A 157 -9.53 22.50 16.08
CA SER A 157 -10.58 23.51 16.22
C SER A 157 -11.42 23.33 17.48
N GLY A 158 -11.07 22.38 18.36
CA GLY A 158 -11.77 22.11 19.61
C GLY A 158 -12.98 21.18 19.49
N ASN A 159 -13.27 20.63 18.31
CA ASN A 159 -14.40 19.73 18.15
C ASN A 159 -14.06 18.35 18.71
N LYS A 160 -14.95 17.80 19.52
CA LYS A 160 -14.82 16.43 20.05
C LYS A 160 -15.11 15.42 18.94
N ALA A 161 -14.34 14.34 18.95
CA ALA A 161 -14.57 13.16 18.15
C ALA A 161 -14.56 11.90 19.04
N ILE A 162 -15.39 10.93 18.67
CA ILE A 162 -15.44 9.60 19.28
C ILE A 162 -14.89 8.63 18.26
N ALA A 163 -13.88 7.87 18.65
CA ALA A 163 -13.19 6.93 17.77
C ALA A 163 -13.22 5.52 18.33
N GLN A 164 -13.14 4.56 17.42
CA GLN A 164 -13.10 3.13 17.71
C GLN A 164 -12.15 2.45 16.73
N VAL A 165 -11.37 1.49 17.23
CA VAL A 165 -10.46 0.65 16.46
C VAL A 165 -10.87 -0.80 16.61
N VAL A 166 -11.07 -1.47 15.47
CA VAL A 166 -11.38 -2.91 15.43
C VAL A 166 -10.40 -3.62 14.51
N GLN A 167 -10.11 -4.89 14.78
CA GLN A 167 -9.27 -5.69 13.90
C GLN A 167 -9.98 -5.98 12.57
N THR A 168 -9.22 -6.06 11.48
CA THR A 168 -9.70 -6.56 10.18
C THR A 168 -8.97 -7.84 9.77
N SER A 169 -9.63 -8.65 8.94
CA SER A 169 -9.02 -9.86 8.36
C SER A 169 -8.22 -9.52 7.11
N LEU A 170 -7.04 -10.11 6.98
CA LEU A 170 -6.15 -9.90 5.83
C LEU A 170 -5.77 -11.24 5.17
N PRO A 171 -5.64 -11.26 3.83
CA PRO A 171 -5.11 -12.42 3.12
C PRO A 171 -3.70 -12.75 3.63
N LYS A 172 -3.27 -14.01 3.50
CA LYS A 172 -1.89 -14.40 3.84
C LYS A 172 -0.91 -13.56 3.02
N ALA A 173 -0.03 -12.84 3.71
CA ALA A 173 0.94 -11.92 3.14
C ALA A 173 2.12 -11.81 4.10
N GLY A 174 3.33 -12.01 3.60
CA GLY A 174 4.55 -11.96 4.39
C GLY A 174 4.63 -13.01 5.50
N ASP A 175 5.59 -12.83 6.42
CA ASP A 175 5.77 -13.68 7.59
C ASP A 175 4.96 -13.21 8.81
N ASP A 176 4.53 -11.95 8.83
CA ASP A 176 3.53 -11.45 9.77
C ASP A 176 2.66 -10.38 9.11
N ARG A 177 1.40 -10.25 9.53
CA ARG A 177 0.48 -9.22 9.02
C ARG A 177 -0.59 -8.87 10.03
N PHE A 178 -1.05 -7.63 9.98
CA PHE A 178 -2.12 -7.16 10.86
C PHE A 178 -2.86 -5.99 10.23
N GLY A 179 -4.17 -5.95 10.45
CA GLY A 179 -5.06 -4.92 9.92
C GLY A 179 -6.02 -4.42 10.98
N VAL A 180 -6.33 -3.13 10.93
CA VAL A 180 -7.32 -2.46 11.77
C VAL A 180 -8.19 -1.54 10.94
N ARG A 181 -9.45 -1.41 11.34
CA ARG A 181 -10.34 -0.34 10.90
C ARG A 181 -10.52 0.64 12.05
N MET A 182 -10.29 1.90 11.77
CA MET A 182 -10.59 3.00 12.67
C MET A 182 -11.77 3.80 12.11
N SER A 183 -12.79 4.01 12.93
CA SER A 183 -13.84 5.00 12.66
C SER A 183 -13.71 6.14 13.66
N MET A 184 -13.89 7.38 13.21
CA MET A 184 -13.94 8.55 14.07
C MET A 184 -15.11 9.44 13.67
N VAL A 185 -16.01 9.66 14.62
CA VAL A 185 -17.24 10.42 14.44
C VAL A 185 -17.09 11.76 15.14
N THR A 186 -17.37 12.84 14.43
CA THR A 186 -17.39 14.21 14.97
C THR A 186 -18.69 14.90 14.56
N THR A 187 -19.14 15.87 15.37
CA THR A 187 -20.30 16.70 15.04
C THR A 187 -19.85 18.16 15.01
N VAL A 188 -20.04 18.84 13.89
CA VAL A 188 -19.70 20.25 13.72
C VAL A 188 -20.97 20.98 13.30
N GLN A 189 -21.38 22.00 14.05
CA GLN A 189 -22.61 22.77 13.79
C GLN A 189 -23.85 21.87 13.58
N GLY A 190 -23.98 20.79 14.37
CA GLY A 190 -25.07 19.83 14.26
C GLY A 190 -24.93 18.79 13.14
N LEU A 191 -23.94 18.91 12.26
CA LEU A 191 -23.70 17.96 11.17
C LEU A 191 -22.71 16.89 11.61
N LYS A 192 -23.15 15.63 11.57
CA LYS A 192 -22.32 14.46 11.87
C LYS A 192 -21.42 14.13 10.67
N THR A 193 -20.13 13.98 10.92
CA THR A 193 -19.14 13.53 9.94
C THR A 193 -18.42 12.30 10.49
N THR A 194 -18.23 11.29 9.64
CA THR A 194 -17.48 10.09 9.99
C THR A 194 -16.25 9.99 9.11
N LEU A 195 -15.07 9.93 9.72
CA LEU A 195 -13.86 9.47 9.08
C LEU A 195 -13.76 7.96 9.28
N ALA A 196 -13.64 7.20 8.20
CA ALA A 196 -13.39 5.76 8.28
C ALA A 196 -12.10 5.44 7.52
N LEU A 197 -11.15 4.86 8.25
CA LEU A 197 -9.86 4.43 7.74
C LEU A 197 -9.67 2.95 8.01
N GLU A 198 -8.99 2.29 7.10
CA GLU A 198 -8.40 0.99 7.33
C GLU A 198 -6.89 1.10 7.18
N ALA A 199 -6.17 0.52 8.14
CA ALA A 199 -4.73 0.52 8.15
C ALA A 199 -4.23 -0.91 8.30
N ALA A 200 -3.25 -1.29 7.50
CA ALA A 200 -2.70 -2.62 7.53
C ALA A 200 -1.19 -2.60 7.30
N ALA A 201 -0.51 -3.57 7.88
CA ALA A 201 0.89 -3.81 7.63
C ALA A 201 1.17 -5.29 7.39
N ALA A 202 2.14 -5.57 6.52
CA ALA A 202 2.70 -6.90 6.31
C ALA A 202 4.22 -6.82 6.41
N ARG A 203 4.81 -7.71 7.20
CA ARG A 203 6.25 -7.83 7.40
C ARG A 203 6.79 -8.97 6.55
N ILE A 204 7.97 -8.75 5.96
CA ILE A 204 8.78 -9.73 5.24
C ILE A 204 10.22 -9.58 5.73
N GLY A 205 10.60 -10.41 6.70
CA GLY A 205 11.89 -10.28 7.39
C GLY A 205 11.99 -8.92 8.11
N PRO A 206 13.05 -8.12 7.85
CA PRO A 206 13.19 -6.77 8.44
C PRO A 206 12.43 -5.68 7.68
N ASN A 207 11.75 -6.03 6.58
CA ASN A 207 11.06 -5.08 5.72
C ASN A 207 9.55 -5.12 6.00
N ALA A 208 8.86 -4.01 5.77
CA ALA A 208 7.42 -3.96 5.90
C ALA A 208 6.76 -3.13 4.80
N ILE A 209 5.54 -3.53 4.50
CA ILE A 209 4.57 -2.76 3.74
C ILE A 209 3.57 -2.19 4.73
N SER A 210 3.17 -0.95 4.54
CA SER A 210 2.12 -0.29 5.32
C SER A 210 1.15 0.39 4.38
N VAL A 211 -0.14 0.22 4.62
CA VAL A 211 -1.21 0.89 3.90
C VAL A 211 -2.12 1.60 4.89
N THR A 212 -2.51 2.83 4.59
CA THR A 212 -3.64 3.53 5.22
C THR A 212 -4.59 3.93 4.12
N ASN A 213 -5.83 3.48 4.19
CA ASN A 213 -6.84 3.61 3.15
C ASN A 213 -8.15 4.13 3.73
N GLY A 214 -8.71 5.15 3.11
CA GLY A 214 -10.07 5.61 3.35
C GLY A 214 -10.16 7.12 3.47
N GLY A 215 -11.30 7.57 3.98
CA GLY A 215 -11.60 8.98 4.12
C GLY A 215 -13.02 9.19 4.63
N LEU A 216 -13.62 10.30 4.22
CA LEU A 216 -14.95 10.69 4.71
C LEU A 216 -16.10 9.90 4.07
N GLY A 217 -15.86 9.27 2.91
CA GLY A 217 -16.84 8.37 2.28
C GLY A 217 -16.61 6.89 2.56
N GLY A 218 -15.67 6.53 3.44
CA GLY A 218 -15.43 5.14 3.84
C GLY A 218 -14.01 4.64 3.54
N ALA A 219 -13.72 3.41 4.00
CA ALA A 219 -12.52 2.66 3.65
C ALA A 219 -12.91 1.39 2.89
N GLY A 220 -12.33 1.19 1.71
CA GLY A 220 -12.56 0.00 0.90
C GLY A 220 -11.73 -1.18 1.41
N HIS A 221 -12.36 -2.11 2.12
CA HIS A 221 -11.67 -3.28 2.69
C HIS A 221 -10.94 -4.10 1.61
N ALA A 222 -11.61 -4.34 0.48
CA ALA A 222 -11.03 -5.09 -0.64
C ALA A 222 -9.79 -4.39 -1.21
N ASP A 223 -9.79 -3.06 -1.33
CA ASP A 223 -8.63 -2.30 -1.80
C ASP A 223 -7.44 -2.45 -0.83
N THR A 224 -7.71 -2.45 0.48
CA THR A 224 -6.68 -2.68 1.51
C THR A 224 -6.09 -4.09 1.42
N GLN A 225 -6.93 -5.11 1.28
CA GLN A 225 -6.49 -6.50 1.12
C GLN A 225 -5.65 -6.67 -0.14
N GLN A 226 -6.11 -6.09 -1.24
CA GLN A 226 -5.45 -6.11 -2.54
C GLN A 226 -4.08 -5.42 -2.49
N ALA A 227 -3.99 -4.24 -1.84
CA ALA A 227 -2.73 -3.53 -1.65
C ALA A 227 -1.71 -4.36 -0.85
N ILE A 228 -2.15 -5.00 0.25
CA ILE A 228 -1.29 -5.86 1.08
C ILE A 228 -0.84 -7.10 0.30
N GLN A 229 -1.75 -7.76 -0.41
CA GLN A 229 -1.44 -8.98 -1.15
C GLN A 229 -0.47 -8.70 -2.31
N SER A 230 -0.81 -7.73 -3.17
CA SER A 230 0.02 -7.36 -4.32
C SER A 230 1.36 -6.78 -3.87
N GLY A 231 1.35 -5.94 -2.85
CA GLY A 231 2.56 -5.38 -2.26
C GLY A 231 3.50 -6.45 -1.74
N ALA A 232 2.99 -7.41 -0.97
CA ALA A 232 3.82 -8.47 -0.38
C ALA A 232 4.45 -9.35 -1.45
N GLN A 233 3.69 -9.72 -2.49
CA GLN A 233 4.22 -10.48 -3.63
C GLN A 233 5.30 -9.69 -4.37
N ARG A 234 5.07 -8.40 -4.59
CA ARG A 234 6.03 -7.50 -5.26
C ARG A 234 7.32 -7.37 -4.46
N LEU A 235 7.22 -7.13 -3.15
CA LEU A 235 8.36 -7.01 -2.25
C LEU A 235 9.17 -8.32 -2.21
N GLN A 236 8.52 -9.48 -2.15
CA GLN A 236 9.22 -10.77 -2.22
C GLN A 236 10.01 -10.95 -3.53
N LYS A 237 9.44 -10.54 -4.67
CA LYS A 237 10.13 -10.57 -5.96
C LYS A 237 11.37 -9.66 -5.97
N VAL A 238 11.25 -8.44 -5.47
CA VAL A 238 12.38 -7.49 -5.38
C VAL A 238 13.49 -8.04 -4.49
N LEU A 239 13.13 -8.61 -3.33
CA LEU A 239 14.10 -9.23 -2.42
C LEU A 239 14.81 -10.42 -3.09
N ALA A 240 14.11 -11.17 -3.92
CA ALA A 240 14.67 -12.25 -4.75
C ALA A 240 15.52 -11.75 -5.95
N GLY A 241 15.74 -10.44 -6.07
CA GLY A 241 16.53 -9.83 -7.16
C GLY A 241 15.79 -9.73 -8.49
N GLN A 242 14.47 -9.89 -8.50
CA GLN A 242 13.65 -9.77 -9.70
C GLN A 242 13.10 -8.36 -9.86
N THR A 243 12.99 -7.89 -11.10
CA THR A 243 12.27 -6.64 -11.44
C THR A 243 10.77 -6.94 -11.53
N PRO A 244 9.91 -6.37 -10.67
CA PRO A 244 8.49 -6.61 -10.76
C PRO A 244 7.88 -5.88 -11.97
N GLN A 245 6.93 -6.52 -12.64
CA GLN A 245 6.16 -5.90 -13.72
C GLN A 245 5.21 -4.83 -13.13
N GLY A 246 4.97 -3.76 -13.90
CA GLY A 246 4.14 -2.60 -13.51
C GLY A 246 2.64 -2.88 -13.46
#